data_AF-A0A1A8G4Z3-F1
#
_entry.id   AF-A0A1A8G4Z3-F1
#
_cell.length_a   1.000
_cell.length_b   1.000
_cell.length_c   1.000
_cell.angle_alpha   90.00
_cell.angle_beta   90.00
_cell.angle_gamma   90.00
#
_symmetry.space_group_name_H-M   'P 1'
#
loop_
_entity.id
_entity.type
_entity.pdbx_description
1 polymer ?
#
loop_
_entity_poly.entity_id
_entity_poly.type
_entity_poly.pdbx_seq_one_letter_code
_entity_poly.pdbx_strand_id
1 'polypeptide(L)'
;METPSGGLWNNPRLSRSRKEALDMQRLRKEESVLTSQQREQTNHSKVEAASRPVTSSLLRESIQRHQPQTSRRRCAETCRLNYEQEKFCPGPTRDLEKEKRRLQSIFAVGKEESSSSESPRKTPVQEPEASEIDHFQEVLNEIEERRQFLADMAALGQEDRYADMIDTEITQRIRELDFIFLPNSVGDLYDPTDEGRGYGPGKTDKITGRWF
;
A
#
# COMPACT_ATOMS: atom_id res chain seq x y z
N MET A 1 -9.46 -30.81 16.66
CA MET A 1 -9.38 -29.41 16.17
C MET A 1 -8.02 -28.89 16.58
N GLU A 2 -7.04 -28.95 15.69
CA GLU A 2 -5.69 -28.42 15.95
C GLU A 2 -5.60 -27.00 15.38
N THR A 3 -5.19 -26.04 16.21
CA THR A 3 -4.90 -24.68 15.78
C THR A 3 -3.46 -24.62 15.25
N PRO A 4 -3.20 -24.04 14.07
CA PRO A 4 -1.82 -23.85 13.65
C PRO A 4 -1.21 -22.72 14.47
N SER A 5 -0.32 -23.11 15.40
CA SER A 5 0.56 -22.19 16.13
C SER A 5 1.62 -21.64 15.18
N GLY A 6 1.33 -20.50 14.58
CA GLY A 6 2.27 -19.73 13.75
C GLY A 6 2.31 -18.28 14.23
N GLY A 7 3.19 -17.96 15.19
CA GLY A 7 3.38 -16.59 15.65
C GLY A 7 3.99 -15.68 14.57
N LEU A 8 3.85 -14.37 14.74
CA LEU A 8 4.29 -13.28 13.85
C LEU A 8 5.77 -13.35 13.39
N TRP A 9 6.59 -14.17 14.06
CA TRP A 9 8.02 -14.36 13.77
C TRP A 9 8.33 -15.68 13.06
N ASN A 10 7.32 -16.44 12.67
CA ASN A 10 7.50 -17.68 11.94
C ASN A 10 7.64 -17.37 10.44
N ASN A 11 8.84 -16.96 10.03
CA ASN A 11 9.17 -16.87 8.61
C ASN A 11 9.41 -18.30 8.09
N PRO A 12 8.63 -18.79 7.11
CA PRO A 12 8.96 -20.03 6.44
C PRO A 12 10.36 -19.84 5.83
N ARG A 13 11.31 -20.69 6.20
CA ARG A 13 12.66 -20.62 5.65
C ARG A 13 12.52 -20.81 4.13
N LEU A 14 12.92 -19.80 3.36
CA LEU A 14 13.19 -19.99 1.93
C LEU A 14 14.08 -21.22 1.83
N SER A 15 13.62 -22.24 1.09
CA SER A 15 14.39 -23.44 0.81
C SER A 15 15.53 -23.07 -0.12
N ARG A 16 16.56 -22.39 0.41
CA ARG A 16 17.86 -22.30 -0.25
C ARG A 16 18.23 -23.73 -0.63
N SER A 17 18.64 -23.92 -1.88
CA SER A 17 19.06 -25.22 -2.36
C SER A 17 20.01 -25.82 -1.33
N ARG A 18 19.74 -27.06 -0.89
CA ARG A 18 20.53 -27.76 0.13
C ARG A 18 22.03 -27.72 -0.20
N LYS A 19 22.36 -27.70 -1.49
CA LYS A 19 23.71 -27.56 -2.02
C LYS A 19 24.33 -26.20 -1.69
N GLU A 20 23.63 -25.10 -1.96
CA GLU A 20 24.09 -23.73 -1.64
C GLU A 20 24.28 -23.51 -0.15
N ALA A 21 23.39 -24.08 0.68
CA ALA A 21 23.52 -23.99 2.14
C ALA A 21 24.78 -24.70 2.66
N LEU A 22 25.10 -25.87 2.11
CA LEU A 22 26.32 -26.62 2.45
C LEU A 22 27.58 -25.91 1.95
N ASP A 23 27.52 -25.31 0.76
CA ASP A 23 28.65 -24.58 0.17
C ASP A 23 28.97 -23.31 0.96
N MET A 24 27.96 -22.55 1.35
CA MET A 24 28.12 -21.41 2.27
C MET A 24 28.69 -21.83 3.63
N GLN A 25 28.29 -22.99 4.16
CA GLN A 25 28.84 -23.50 5.41
C GLN A 25 30.31 -23.91 5.27
N ARG A 26 30.71 -24.46 4.12
CA ARG A 26 32.09 -24.79 3.79
C ARG A 26 32.96 -23.53 3.70
N LEU A 27 32.53 -22.54 2.92
CA LEU A 27 33.24 -21.25 2.77
C LEU A 27 33.46 -20.58 4.13
N ARG A 28 32.44 -20.55 4.99
CA ARG A 28 32.58 -19.97 6.34
C ARG A 28 33.62 -20.70 7.19
N LYS A 29 33.74 -22.03 7.07
CA LYS A 29 34.76 -22.80 7.80
C LYS A 29 36.16 -22.46 7.28
N GLU A 30 36.33 -22.37 5.96
CA GLU A 30 37.60 -22.00 5.32
C GLU A 30 38.03 -20.59 5.72
N GLU A 31 37.13 -19.61 5.68
CA GLU A 31 37.41 -18.23 6.11
C GLU A 31 37.73 -18.11 7.60
N SER A 32 37.10 -18.94 8.44
CA SER A 32 37.38 -18.98 9.88
C SER A 32 38.81 -19.47 10.17
N VAL A 33 39.35 -20.38 9.36
CA VAL A 33 40.72 -20.89 9.53
C VAL A 33 41.72 -19.77 9.24
N LEU A 34 41.55 -19.04 8.14
CA LEU A 34 42.43 -17.92 7.77
C LEU A 34 42.40 -16.81 8.83
N THR A 35 41.22 -16.49 9.36
CA THR A 35 41.06 -15.50 10.43
C THR A 35 41.77 -15.92 11.71
N SER A 36 41.67 -17.21 12.06
CA SER A 36 42.33 -17.76 13.25
C SER A 36 43.85 -17.75 13.09
N GLN A 37 44.35 -18.13 11.91
CA GLN A 37 45.76 -18.09 11.57
C GLN A 37 46.34 -16.67 11.60
N GLN A 38 45.62 -15.69 11.06
CA GLN A 38 46.03 -14.27 11.14
C GLN A 38 46.07 -13.78 12.59
N ARG A 39 45.10 -14.18 13.42
CA ARG A 39 45.09 -13.87 14.84
C ARG A 39 46.27 -14.50 15.58
N GLU A 40 46.64 -15.73 15.24
CA GLU A 40 47.82 -16.40 15.81
C GLU A 40 49.12 -15.70 15.43
N GLN A 41 49.31 -15.34 14.15
CA GLN A 41 50.49 -14.60 13.70
C GLN A 41 50.63 -13.23 14.40
N THR A 42 49.53 -12.48 14.51
CA THR A 42 49.52 -11.17 15.18
C THR A 42 49.74 -11.26 16.69
N ASN A 43 49.41 -12.39 17.32
CA ASN A 43 49.73 -12.64 18.73
C ASN A 43 51.15 -13.14 18.91
N HIS A 44 51.65 -14.01 18.02
CA HIS A 44 53.03 -14.50 18.03
C HIS A 44 54.04 -13.35 17.85
N SER A 45 53.79 -12.44 16.90
CA SER A 45 54.65 -11.27 16.67
C SER A 45 54.70 -10.33 17.88
N LYS A 46 53.63 -10.24 18.68
CA LYS A 46 53.61 -9.47 19.93
C LYS A 46 54.45 -10.11 21.04
N VAL A 47 54.54 -11.44 21.06
CA VAL A 47 55.36 -12.19 22.02
C VAL A 47 56.85 -12.11 21.64
N GLU A 48 57.19 -12.18 20.34
CA GLU A 48 58.57 -11.99 19.85
C GLU A 48 59.07 -10.54 20.00
N ALA A 49 58.20 -9.54 19.82
CA ALA A 49 58.54 -8.14 20.08
C ALA A 49 58.83 -7.86 21.57
N ALA A 50 58.33 -8.68 22.48
CA ALA A 50 58.56 -8.57 23.91
C ALA A 50 59.87 -9.25 24.39
N SER A 51 60.57 -9.98 23.50
CA SER A 51 61.80 -10.74 23.81
C SER A 51 63.07 -10.18 23.15
N ARG A 52 62.98 -9.07 22.39
CA ARG A 52 64.16 -8.35 21.87
C ARG A 52 64.70 -7.37 22.93
N PRO A 53 66.03 -7.29 23.13
CA PRO A 53 66.60 -6.37 24.10
C PRO A 53 66.35 -4.92 23.65
N VAL A 54 65.86 -4.13 24.61
CA VAL A 54 65.50 -2.73 24.48
C VAL A 54 66.75 -1.91 24.16
N THR A 55 66.75 -1.25 23.01
CA THR A 55 67.60 -0.06 22.77
C THR A 55 66.76 1.05 22.17
N SER A 56 67.09 2.26 22.60
CA SER A 56 66.61 3.57 22.13
C SER A 56 65.18 3.98 22.50
N SER A 57 65.07 4.53 23.71
CA SER A 57 64.66 5.92 23.93
C SER A 57 63.86 6.60 22.81
N LEU A 58 62.54 6.52 22.88
CA LEU A 58 61.68 7.65 22.58
C LEU A 58 60.53 7.65 23.57
N LEU A 59 60.36 8.82 24.20
CA LEU A 59 59.20 9.29 24.95
C LEU A 59 57.91 8.71 24.35
N ARG A 60 57.42 7.61 24.93
CA ARG A 60 56.05 7.18 24.75
C ARG A 60 55.40 7.40 26.09
N GLU A 61 54.88 8.60 26.24
CA GLU A 61 53.99 8.98 27.32
C GLU A 61 53.05 7.82 27.55
N SER A 62 53.26 7.11 28.65
CA SER A 62 52.50 5.94 28.99
C SER A 62 51.11 6.46 29.35
N ILE A 63 50.24 6.58 28.35
CA ILE A 63 48.82 6.59 28.57
C ILE A 63 48.58 5.31 29.35
N GLN A 64 48.43 5.44 30.67
CA GLN A 64 47.97 4.37 31.53
C GLN A 64 46.61 3.99 30.96
N ARG A 65 46.62 2.99 30.07
CA ARG A 65 45.39 2.36 29.63
C ARG A 65 44.92 1.60 30.84
N HIS A 66 44.16 2.30 31.69
CA HIS A 66 43.32 1.67 32.68
C HIS A 66 42.56 0.59 31.92
N GLN A 67 42.92 -0.67 32.17
CA GLN A 67 42.10 -1.81 31.80
C GLN A 67 40.69 -1.45 32.25
N PRO A 68 39.65 -1.56 31.39
CA PRO A 68 38.30 -1.32 31.84
C PRO A 68 38.05 -2.31 32.96
N GLN A 69 38.12 -1.82 34.20
CA GLN A 69 37.77 -2.56 35.38
C GLN A 69 36.35 -3.02 35.10
N THR A 70 36.19 -4.34 35.05
CA THR A 70 34.97 -5.10 34.77
C THR A 70 33.71 -4.23 34.81
N SER A 71 32.90 -4.19 33.76
CA SER A 71 31.65 -3.42 33.72
C SER A 71 30.74 -3.84 34.89
N ARG A 72 30.94 -3.25 36.06
CA ARG A 72 30.18 -3.55 37.26
C ARG A 72 28.85 -2.84 37.04
N ARG A 73 27.88 -3.58 36.52
CA ARG A 73 26.52 -3.07 36.32
C ARG A 73 26.05 -2.55 37.69
N ARG A 74 25.63 -1.30 37.75
CA ARG A 74 25.05 -0.71 38.96
C ARG A 74 23.81 -1.53 39.34
N CYS A 75 23.56 -1.73 40.63
CA CYS A 75 22.34 -2.41 41.04
C CYS A 75 21.12 -1.55 40.69
N ALA A 76 19.95 -2.19 40.52
CA ALA A 76 18.72 -1.50 40.12
C ALA A 76 18.35 -0.35 41.07
N GLU A 77 18.67 -0.49 42.36
CA GLU A 77 18.46 0.52 43.38
C GLU A 77 19.35 1.75 43.16
N THR A 78 20.65 1.58 42.93
CA THR A 78 21.55 2.69 42.58
C THR A 78 21.17 3.34 41.25
N CYS A 79 20.64 2.59 40.27
CA CYS A 79 20.13 3.17 39.04
C CYS A 79 18.92 4.07 39.30
N ARG A 80 17.95 3.64 40.13
CA ARG A 80 16.74 4.42 40.45
C ARG A 80 17.06 5.68 41.25
N LEU A 81 17.98 5.61 42.21
CA LEU A 81 18.35 6.75 43.05
C LEU A 81 19.07 7.86 42.27
N ASN A 82 19.70 7.54 41.14
CA ASN A 82 20.43 8.51 40.31
C ASN A 82 19.69 8.87 39.00
N TYR A 83 18.45 8.38 38.82
CA TYR A 83 17.63 8.73 37.67
C TYR A 83 16.55 9.71 38.11
N GLU A 84 16.81 10.99 37.91
CA GLU A 84 15.72 11.97 37.88
C GLU A 84 15.04 11.86 36.52
N GLN A 85 13.78 11.40 36.52
CA GLN A 85 13.01 11.35 35.28
C GLN A 85 12.68 12.79 34.86
N GLU A 86 13.29 13.24 33.77
CA GLU A 86 12.95 14.53 33.17
C GLU A 86 11.46 14.52 32.80
N LYS A 87 10.77 15.60 33.17
CA LYS A 87 9.35 15.75 32.83
C LYS A 87 9.26 15.88 31.31
N PHE A 88 8.38 15.08 30.70
CA PHE A 88 8.12 15.17 29.28
C PHE A 88 7.59 16.57 28.94
N CYS A 89 8.39 17.32 28.18
CA CYS A 89 8.02 18.60 27.62
C CYS A 89 7.73 18.37 26.13
N PRO A 90 6.45 18.22 25.72
CA PRO A 90 6.14 18.13 24.31
C PRO A 90 6.65 19.38 23.61
N GLY A 91 7.32 19.20 22.46
CA GLY A 91 7.75 20.31 21.63
C GLY A 91 6.55 21.11 21.11
N PRO A 92 6.76 22.32 20.55
CA PRO A 92 5.70 23.11 19.95
C PRO A 92 4.87 22.29 18.96
N THR A 93 3.62 21.98 19.30
CA THR A 93 2.72 21.21 18.44
C THR A 93 2.29 22.09 17.28
N ARG A 94 2.57 21.64 16.04
CA ARG A 94 2.00 22.26 14.84
C ARG A 94 0.49 22.02 14.85
N ASP A 95 -0.29 23.02 14.44
CA ASP A 95 -1.73 22.87 14.31
C ASP A 95 -2.06 21.76 13.29
N LEU A 96 -2.54 20.62 13.80
CA LEU A 96 -2.86 19.44 13.01
C LEU A 96 -3.98 19.72 12.02
N GLU A 97 -4.92 20.60 12.36
CA GLU A 97 -6.02 20.96 11.45
C GLU A 97 -5.50 21.80 10.28
N LYS A 98 -4.56 22.70 10.54
CA LYS A 98 -3.90 23.48 9.49
C LYS A 98 -3.10 22.58 8.55
N GLU A 99 -2.33 21.63 9.08
CA GLU A 99 -1.56 20.70 8.24
C GLU A 99 -2.48 19.74 7.48
N LYS A 100 -3.60 19.29 8.08
CA LYS A 100 -4.61 18.49 7.40
C LYS A 100 -5.20 19.23 6.21
N ARG A 101 -5.62 20.49 6.38
CA ARG A 101 -6.17 21.32 5.29
C ARG A 101 -5.13 21.54 4.18
N ARG A 102 -3.91 21.90 4.55
CA ARG A 102 -2.78 22.05 3.62
C ARG A 102 -2.58 20.80 2.76
N LEU A 103 -2.54 19.62 3.37
CA LEU A 103 -2.34 18.36 2.65
C LEU A 103 -3.55 17.99 1.77
N GLN A 104 -4.77 18.24 2.23
CA GLN A 104 -5.97 18.07 1.41
C GLN A 104 -5.93 18.94 0.16
N SER A 105 -5.53 20.21 0.29
CA SER A 105 -5.37 21.15 -0.82
C SER A 105 -4.34 20.65 -1.85
N ILE A 106 -3.19 20.16 -1.36
CA ILE A 106 -2.13 19.58 -2.20
C ILE A 106 -2.62 18.31 -2.92
N PHE A 107 -3.37 17.43 -2.26
CA PHE A 107 -3.83 16.19 -2.89
C PHE A 107 -4.97 16.40 -3.87
N ALA A 108 -5.87 17.35 -3.59
CA ALA A 108 -6.99 17.65 -4.48
C ALA A 108 -6.55 18.46 -5.72
N VAL A 109 -5.72 19.50 -5.53
CA VAL A 109 -5.44 20.52 -6.57
C VAL A 109 -3.96 20.56 -6.97
N GLY A 110 -3.06 19.92 -6.22
CA GLY A 110 -1.61 19.95 -6.45
C GLY A 110 -0.93 21.25 -6.03
N LYS A 111 -1.65 22.16 -5.35
CA LYS A 111 -1.14 23.46 -4.92
C LYS A 111 -1.46 23.71 -3.44
N GLU A 112 -0.56 24.42 -2.77
CA GLU A 112 -0.77 24.85 -1.40
C GLU A 112 -1.66 26.10 -1.37
N GLU A 113 -2.78 26.04 -0.65
CA GLU A 113 -3.61 27.20 -0.38
C GLU A 113 -2.86 28.22 0.47
N SER A 114 -2.42 29.32 -0.16
CA SER A 114 -1.99 30.49 0.60
C SER A 114 -3.22 31.02 1.34
N SER A 115 -3.13 31.13 2.67
CA SER A 115 -4.16 31.69 3.53
C SER A 115 -4.38 33.17 3.23
N SER A 116 -5.02 33.47 2.10
CA SER A 116 -5.57 34.77 1.78
C SER A 116 -7.05 34.58 1.55
N SER A 117 -7.80 35.36 2.32
CA SER A 117 -9.25 35.41 2.37
C SER A 117 -9.87 35.49 0.97
N GLU A 118 -10.76 34.55 0.64
CA GLU A 118 -12.05 34.88 0.03
C GLU A 118 -12.99 33.69 0.12
N SER A 119 -14.13 33.95 0.75
CA SER A 119 -15.28 33.04 0.81
C SER A 119 -15.86 32.83 -0.59
N PRO A 120 -16.12 31.59 -1.03
CA PRO A 120 -17.12 31.35 -2.04
C PRO A 120 -18.46 31.13 -1.35
N ARG A 121 -19.39 32.00 -1.72
CA ARG A 121 -20.83 31.92 -1.48
C ARG A 121 -21.30 30.48 -1.70
N LYS A 122 -22.12 29.97 -0.78
CA LYS A 122 -22.89 28.74 -0.99
C LYS A 122 -23.83 28.95 -2.17
N THR A 123 -23.38 28.62 -3.36
CA THR A 123 -24.25 28.20 -4.46
C THR A 123 -24.72 26.78 -4.15
N PRO A 124 -26.03 26.46 -4.29
CA PRO A 124 -26.41 25.06 -4.37
C PRO A 124 -25.91 24.55 -5.72
N VAL A 125 -24.69 24.01 -5.72
CA VAL A 125 -24.18 23.29 -6.88
C VAL A 125 -25.01 22.01 -6.96
N GLN A 126 -25.93 21.97 -7.91
CA GLN A 126 -26.38 20.71 -8.44
C GLN A 126 -25.18 20.16 -9.22
N GLU A 127 -24.44 19.24 -8.62
CA GLU A 127 -23.37 18.48 -9.29
C GLU A 127 -23.75 17.00 -9.38
N PRO A 128 -24.78 16.62 -10.17
CA PRO A 128 -24.96 15.23 -10.54
C PRO A 128 -23.96 14.80 -11.64
N GLU A 129 -23.60 15.68 -12.57
CA GLU A 129 -22.91 15.26 -13.80
C GLU A 129 -21.45 14.83 -13.61
N ALA A 130 -20.67 15.53 -12.78
CA ALA A 130 -19.27 15.13 -12.55
C ALA A 130 -19.17 13.79 -11.79
N SER A 131 -20.15 13.52 -10.92
CA SER A 131 -20.24 12.28 -10.14
C SER A 131 -20.69 11.10 -11.00
N GLU A 132 -21.61 11.33 -11.94
CA GLU A 132 -22.12 10.30 -12.86
C GLU A 132 -21.06 9.86 -13.90
N ILE A 133 -20.25 10.80 -14.40
CA ILE A 133 -19.14 10.49 -15.32
C ILE A 133 -18.08 9.61 -14.64
N ASP A 134 -17.79 9.88 -13.36
CA ASP A 134 -16.84 9.08 -12.57
C ASP A 134 -17.35 7.65 -12.36
N HIS A 135 -18.64 7.50 -12.01
CA HIS A 135 -19.27 6.19 -11.83
C HIS A 135 -19.35 5.36 -13.13
N PHE A 136 -19.68 6.00 -14.26
CA PHE A 136 -19.67 5.32 -15.56
C PHE A 136 -18.29 4.74 -15.90
N GLN A 137 -17.25 5.54 -15.67
CA GLN A 137 -15.87 5.11 -15.93
C GLN A 137 -15.42 4.01 -14.96
N GLU A 138 -15.86 4.05 -13.70
CA GLU A 138 -15.61 3.00 -12.71
C GLU A 138 -16.17 1.65 -13.18
N VAL A 139 -17.45 1.60 -13.59
CA VAL A 139 -18.09 0.35 -14.03
C VAL A 139 -17.42 -0.21 -15.29
N LEU A 140 -16.97 0.63 -16.21
CA LEU A 140 -16.17 0.18 -17.36
C LEU A 140 -14.84 -0.45 -16.94
N ASN A 141 -14.14 0.17 -15.98
CA ASN A 141 -12.89 -0.36 -15.47
C ASN A 141 -13.08 -1.71 -14.77
N GLU A 142 -14.16 -1.87 -14.00
CA GLU A 142 -14.48 -3.13 -13.34
C GLU A 142 -14.78 -4.25 -14.36
N ILE A 143 -15.51 -3.95 -15.44
CA ILE A 143 -15.76 -4.93 -16.51
C ILE A 143 -14.43 -5.38 -17.13
N GLU A 144 -13.54 -4.44 -17.43
CA GLU A 144 -12.23 -4.76 -18.01
C GLU A 144 -11.36 -5.57 -17.05
N GLU A 145 -11.36 -5.23 -15.75
CA GLU A 145 -10.65 -5.99 -14.72
C GLU A 145 -11.14 -7.45 -14.67
N ARG A 146 -12.46 -7.66 -14.71
CA ARG A 146 -13.06 -9.00 -14.71
C ARG A 146 -12.70 -9.81 -15.96
N ARG A 147 -12.66 -9.16 -17.12
CA ARG A 147 -12.18 -9.79 -18.36
C ARG A 147 -10.71 -10.16 -18.28
N GLN A 148 -9.88 -9.27 -17.75
CA GLN A 148 -8.46 -9.53 -17.58
C GLN A 148 -8.22 -10.67 -16.58
N PHE A 149 -8.98 -10.71 -15.49
CA PHE A 149 -8.93 -11.81 -14.54
C PHE A 149 -9.24 -13.16 -15.20
N LEU A 150 -10.29 -13.25 -16.03
CA LEU A 150 -10.58 -14.46 -16.79
C LEU A 150 -9.44 -14.84 -17.74
N ALA A 151 -8.86 -13.85 -18.44
CA ALA A 151 -7.72 -14.10 -19.32
C ALA A 151 -6.50 -14.66 -18.55
N ASP A 152 -6.22 -14.13 -17.36
CA ASP A 152 -5.15 -14.61 -16.49
C ASP A 152 -5.44 -16.04 -15.99
N MET A 153 -6.69 -16.35 -15.64
CA MET A 153 -7.09 -17.71 -15.26
C MET A 153 -7.06 -18.69 -16.43
N ALA A 154 -7.39 -18.23 -17.64
CA ALA A 154 -7.27 -19.01 -18.87
C ALA A 154 -5.81 -19.36 -19.17
N ALA A 155 -4.88 -18.41 -18.98
CA ALA A 155 -3.45 -18.66 -19.11
C ALA A 155 -2.93 -19.72 -18.12
N LEU A 156 -3.59 -19.86 -16.97
CA LEU A 156 -3.32 -20.91 -15.96
C LEU A 156 -4.13 -22.20 -16.18
N GLY A 157 -5.00 -22.26 -17.19
CA GLY A 157 -5.89 -23.40 -17.46
C GLY A 157 -6.97 -23.61 -16.40
N GLN A 158 -7.37 -22.56 -15.69
CA GLN A 158 -8.38 -22.59 -14.62
C GLN A 158 -9.66 -21.80 -14.96
N GLU A 159 -9.82 -21.36 -16.21
CA GLU A 159 -10.97 -20.56 -16.67
C GLU A 159 -12.33 -21.20 -16.34
N ASP A 160 -12.50 -22.49 -16.61
CA ASP A 160 -13.75 -23.22 -16.38
C ASP A 160 -14.27 -23.13 -14.92
N ARG A 161 -13.39 -22.88 -13.95
CA ARG A 161 -13.77 -22.74 -12.54
C ARG A 161 -14.42 -21.40 -12.21
N TYR A 162 -14.14 -20.39 -13.03
CA TYR A 162 -14.48 -19.00 -12.75
C TYR A 162 -15.37 -18.38 -13.82
N ALA A 163 -15.38 -18.92 -15.05
CA ALA A 163 -16.14 -18.41 -16.20
C ALA A 163 -17.59 -18.03 -15.84
N ASP A 164 -18.38 -19.00 -15.36
CA ASP A 164 -19.79 -18.77 -15.03
C ASP A 164 -19.99 -17.65 -13.99
N MET A 165 -19.14 -17.59 -12.97
CA MET A 165 -19.22 -16.58 -11.92
C MET A 165 -18.88 -15.20 -12.48
N ILE A 166 -17.75 -15.08 -13.18
CA ILE A 166 -17.30 -13.80 -13.72
C ILE A 166 -18.24 -13.30 -14.82
N ASP A 167 -18.79 -14.18 -15.65
CA ASP A 167 -19.77 -13.83 -16.67
C ASP A 167 -21.05 -13.26 -16.05
N THR A 168 -21.50 -13.81 -14.90
CA THR A 168 -22.64 -13.22 -14.18
C THR A 168 -22.33 -11.84 -13.62
N GLU A 169 -21.11 -11.62 -13.14
CA GLU A 169 -20.67 -10.32 -12.64
C GLU A 169 -20.53 -9.28 -13.76
N ILE A 170 -19.93 -9.66 -14.89
CA ILE A 170 -19.85 -8.81 -16.09
C ILE A 170 -21.26 -8.44 -16.55
N THR A 171 -22.18 -9.41 -16.59
CA THR A 171 -23.58 -9.17 -16.95
C THR A 171 -24.25 -8.20 -15.98
N GLN A 172 -23.97 -8.29 -14.68
CA GLN A 172 -24.48 -7.36 -13.68
C GLN A 172 -23.97 -5.93 -13.92
N ARG A 173 -22.67 -5.77 -14.19
CA ARG A 173 -22.06 -4.46 -14.45
C ARG A 173 -22.52 -3.83 -15.77
N ILE A 174 -22.78 -4.63 -16.81
CA ILE A 174 -23.38 -4.14 -18.06
C ILE A 174 -24.78 -3.57 -17.81
N ARG A 175 -25.61 -4.24 -16.99
CA ARG A 175 -26.95 -3.73 -16.65
C ARG A 175 -26.90 -2.43 -15.84
N GLU A 176 -25.86 -2.28 -15.02
CA GLU A 176 -25.59 -1.05 -14.29
C GLU A 176 -25.24 0.10 -15.25
N LEU A 177 -24.42 -0.17 -16.29
CA LEU A 177 -24.17 0.80 -17.36
C LEU A 177 -25.44 1.18 -18.12
N ASP A 178 -26.30 0.22 -18.45
CA ASP A 178 -27.58 0.50 -19.11
C ASP A 178 -28.43 1.45 -18.25
N PHE A 179 -28.45 1.25 -16.93
CA PHE A 179 -29.17 2.12 -15.99
C PHE A 179 -28.55 3.52 -15.87
N ILE A 180 -27.28 3.73 -16.17
CA ILE A 180 -26.66 5.07 -16.21
C ILE A 180 -26.95 5.76 -17.56
N PHE A 181 -27.05 5.00 -18.65
CA PHE A 181 -27.25 5.55 -20.00
C PHE A 181 -28.74 5.84 -20.32
N LEU A 182 -29.67 5.04 -19.82
CA LEU A 182 -31.12 5.18 -20.05
C LEU A 182 -31.85 6.35 -19.34
N PRO A 183 -31.47 6.85 -18.13
CA PRO A 183 -32.22 7.92 -17.45
C PRO A 183 -32.14 9.26 -18.16
N ASN A 184 -31.14 9.47 -19.03
CA ASN A 184 -30.96 10.71 -19.78
C ASN A 184 -31.72 10.74 -21.13
N SER A 185 -32.42 9.66 -21.50
CA SER A 185 -33.13 9.57 -22.79
C SER A 185 -34.65 9.78 -22.68
N VAL A 186 -35.24 9.83 -21.48
CA VAL A 186 -36.71 9.90 -21.30
C VAL A 186 -37.20 11.33 -21.03
N GLY A 187 -36.29 12.31 -20.91
CA GLY A 187 -36.62 13.70 -20.61
C GLY A 187 -37.06 14.57 -21.80
N ASP A 188 -36.70 14.21 -23.04
CA ASP A 188 -36.84 15.11 -24.20
C ASP A 188 -37.93 14.69 -25.22
N LEU A 189 -38.83 13.77 -24.87
CA LEU A 189 -39.90 13.34 -25.77
C LEU A 189 -41.29 13.30 -25.13
N TYR A 190 -41.63 14.32 -24.35
CA TYR A 190 -43.02 14.64 -24.05
C TYR A 190 -43.17 16.16 -23.90
N ASP A 191 -43.39 16.86 -25.01
CA ASP A 191 -43.84 18.25 -25.00
C ASP A 191 -45.38 18.26 -24.88
N PRO A 192 -45.97 18.65 -23.73
CA PRO A 192 -47.41 18.61 -23.52
C PRO A 192 -48.17 19.71 -24.26
N THR A 193 -47.49 20.55 -25.06
CA THR A 193 -48.11 21.73 -25.70
C THR A 193 -48.51 21.58 -27.18
N ASP A 194 -48.45 20.38 -27.79
CA ASP A 194 -49.08 20.15 -29.10
C ASP A 194 -50.61 19.95 -28.97
N GLU A 195 -51.28 21.03 -28.58
CA GLU A 195 -52.71 21.22 -28.71
C GLU A 195 -53.09 21.28 -30.21
N GLY A 196 -53.63 20.17 -30.73
CA GLY A 196 -54.66 20.24 -31.76
C GLY A 196 -54.28 19.77 -33.17
N ARG A 197 -54.55 18.49 -33.45
CA ARG A 197 -55.20 18.12 -34.71
C ARG A 197 -56.02 16.84 -34.56
N GLY A 198 -57.34 17.03 -34.66
CA GLY A 198 -58.33 16.02 -34.30
C GLY A 198 -58.40 14.79 -35.21
N TYR A 199 -58.86 13.71 -34.62
CA TYR A 199 -59.51 12.61 -35.32
C TYR A 199 -60.82 12.29 -34.59
N GLY A 200 -61.94 12.70 -35.20
CA GLY A 200 -63.27 12.25 -34.81
C GLY A 200 -63.52 10.80 -35.24
N PRO A 201 -64.42 10.07 -34.57
CA PRO A 201 -64.67 8.66 -34.83
C PRO A 201 -65.23 8.42 -36.24
N GLY A 202 -64.65 7.41 -36.91
CA GLY A 202 -64.90 7.05 -38.30
C GLY A 202 -66.35 6.65 -38.61
N LYS A 203 -66.81 7.08 -39.78
CA LYS A 203 -68.02 6.55 -40.41
C LYS A 203 -67.70 5.15 -40.96
N THR A 204 -68.49 4.17 -40.55
CA THR A 204 -68.46 2.82 -41.12
C THR A 204 -69.27 2.79 -42.41
N ASP A 205 -68.59 2.76 -43.55
CA ASP A 205 -69.23 2.44 -44.82
C ASP A 205 -69.46 0.93 -44.89
N LYS A 206 -70.74 0.53 -44.86
CA LYS A 206 -71.19 -0.84 -45.07
C LYS A 206 -70.99 -1.21 -46.53
N ILE A 207 -69.87 -1.88 -46.82
CA ILE A 207 -69.64 -2.53 -48.11
C ILE A 207 -70.37 -3.88 -48.11
N THR A 208 -71.24 -4.02 -49.09
CA THR A 208 -72.08 -5.17 -49.39
C THR A 208 -71.28 -6.28 -50.08
N GLY A 209 -71.47 -7.53 -49.66
CA GLY A 209 -71.10 -8.74 -50.38
C GLY A 209 -71.91 -9.89 -49.79
N ARG A 210 -73.04 -10.30 -50.40
CA ARG A 210 -73.20 -11.20 -51.56
C ARG A 210 -72.52 -12.55 -51.29
N TRP A 211 -73.29 -13.40 -50.62
CA TRP A 211 -73.02 -14.80 -50.35
C TRP A 211 -73.11 -15.62 -51.65
N PHE A 212 -72.14 -16.50 -51.86
CA PHE A 212 -72.25 -17.70 -52.69
C PHE A 212 -72.37 -18.90 -51.76
#